data_AF-A0A401PKX8-F1
#
_entry.id   AF-A0A401PKX8-F1
#
_cell.length_a   1.000
_cell.length_b   1.000
_cell.length_c   1.000
_cell.angle_alpha   90.00
_cell.angle_beta   90.00
_cell.angle_gamma   90.00
#
_symmetry.space_group_name_H-M   'P 1'
#
loop_
_entity.id
_entity.type
_entity.pdbx_description
1 polymer ?
#
loop_
_entity_poly.entity_id
_entity_poly.type
_entity_poly.pdbx_seq_one_letter_code
_entity_poly.pdbx_strand_id
1 'polypeptide(L)'
;MSLGICGKSPFRSFLRTGVVRNLLRLSSLSRPSSSSKGLVLGVYEGERGDGSVQFTNAGDVFNNSTSGRLKELLTISGPALKKGRSRIFYGLHQDFPHVVVVGLGDKNAGINNLEQYDEGKENIRAAIAVGCRQLQDLEVSLVEVDPCGDAQCAAEGSILGLFEYNELKKKKKTGVTVKPFRSFEDETWQKGVLYAEGQNLARHLMEAPANYITPTSFAGTIQQAVHSTGEKVKVHIRPKSWIEDQQMGAFLSVAKGSDEEPIFLEIHYNGSKVSDESPLVFVGKGITFDSGGISIKPASGMDAMRADMGGAATICSAIITAASLKLPLNIIGLAPLCENMLNGRANKPGDVVTAKNGKTIQVDNTDAEGRLILADALCYAHSFNPKAIVNAATLTGAMDVALGSAATGVFTNSDWLWRHLRQASVVTGDRVWRMPLFHHYTRQVTESQLADLNNIGKYRSGGACTAAAFLREFVKVPHWAHLDIAGVMSNKDEVPYLRKGMAGRPTRTLACFASLVSQDYVNGTDQEEIRTGVEQCIQKFLDVARQTECFFLQKRLQLAVQKPEQVIKEDVSELKNELQRKEALIQKHLSKLRHWQQVLEDINVQPKKSTDLAQGPLAYLEQASANIPAPLKQT
;
A
#
# COMPACT_ATOMS: atom_id res chain seq x y z
N MET A 1 42.02 -41.29 30.37
CA MET A 1 42.35 -42.03 29.13
C MET A 1 41.04 -42.21 28.36
N SER A 2 40.76 -41.37 27.37
CA SER A 2 40.95 -41.68 25.92
C SER A 2 39.95 -42.73 25.45
N LEU A 3 39.17 -42.64 24.36
CA LEU A 3 38.91 -41.71 23.26
C LEU A 3 37.84 -42.44 22.40
N GLY A 4 36.92 -41.76 21.71
CA GLY A 4 36.09 -42.45 20.69
C GLY A 4 34.80 -41.79 20.25
N ILE A 5 34.85 -40.53 19.80
CA ILE A 5 33.78 -39.87 19.03
C ILE A 5 34.04 -40.10 17.54
N CYS A 6 33.11 -40.69 16.78
CA CYS A 6 32.96 -40.37 15.36
C CYS A 6 31.60 -40.84 14.81
N GLY A 7 30.87 -39.94 14.16
CA GLY A 7 29.58 -40.22 13.51
C GLY A 7 28.77 -38.98 13.18
N LYS A 8 29.37 -37.97 12.53
CA LYS A 8 28.63 -36.85 11.92
C LYS A 8 28.54 -37.09 10.41
N SER A 9 27.32 -37.16 9.89
CA SER A 9 27.07 -37.32 8.46
C SER A 9 27.49 -36.06 7.67
N PRO A 10 28.01 -36.20 6.43
CA PRO A 10 28.53 -35.09 5.66
C PRO A 10 27.43 -34.49 4.76
N PHE A 11 26.46 -33.77 5.32
CA PHE A 11 25.45 -33.07 4.50
C PHE A 11 25.02 -31.68 4.99
N ARG A 12 25.70 -31.11 6.01
CA ARG A 12 25.29 -29.84 6.63
C ARG A 12 26.15 -28.60 6.29
N SER A 13 27.10 -28.66 5.35
CA SER A 13 28.05 -27.54 5.14
C SER A 13 27.87 -26.70 3.86
N PHE A 14 26.82 -26.88 3.06
CA PHE A 14 26.71 -26.18 1.76
C PHE A 14 25.83 -24.91 1.75
N LEU A 15 25.21 -24.52 2.88
CA LEU A 15 24.14 -23.50 2.89
C LEU A 15 24.44 -22.22 3.69
N ARG A 16 25.70 -21.97 4.07
CA ARG A 16 26.06 -20.77 4.87
C ARG A 16 26.62 -19.57 4.08
N THR A 17 26.74 -19.63 2.76
CA THR A 17 27.53 -18.61 2.01
C THR A 17 26.86 -18.03 0.76
N GLY A 18 25.61 -18.37 0.45
CA GLY A 18 24.93 -17.91 -0.78
C GLY A 18 24.24 -16.55 -0.67
N VAL A 19 23.57 -16.28 0.46
CA VAL A 19 22.62 -15.16 0.62
C VAL A 19 23.32 -13.80 0.68
N VAL A 20 24.57 -13.75 1.11
CA VAL A 20 25.28 -12.50 1.39
C VAL A 20 26.14 -12.02 0.21
N ARG A 21 26.46 -12.88 -0.76
CA ARG A 21 27.42 -12.52 -1.83
C ARG A 21 26.85 -11.61 -2.91
N ASN A 22 25.52 -11.50 -3.03
CA ASN A 22 24.87 -10.55 -3.92
C ASN A 22 24.46 -9.25 -3.21
N LEU A 23 24.50 -9.20 -1.88
CA LEU A 23 24.10 -8.03 -1.06
C LEU A 23 25.28 -7.31 -0.39
N LEU A 24 26.47 -7.93 -0.32
CA LEU A 24 27.71 -7.27 0.07
C LEU A 24 28.61 -7.11 -1.16
N ARG A 25 29.03 -5.86 -1.39
CA ARG A 25 30.05 -5.41 -2.35
C ARG A 25 31.00 -6.54 -2.79
N LEU A 26 30.95 -6.87 -4.08
CA LEU A 26 31.98 -7.65 -4.77
C LEU A 26 33.29 -6.84 -4.84
N SER A 27 34.10 -6.95 -3.79
CA SER A 27 35.53 -6.69 -3.86
C SER A 27 36.28 -7.95 -3.42
N SER A 28 36.56 -8.85 -4.37
CA SER A 28 37.81 -9.61 -4.42
C SER A 28 37.88 -10.53 -5.66
N LEU A 29 38.76 -10.10 -6.56
CA LEU A 29 39.70 -10.90 -7.35
C LEU A 29 39.20 -12.23 -7.93
N SER A 30 38.69 -12.15 -9.15
CA SER A 30 38.87 -13.20 -10.16
C SER A 30 39.38 -12.56 -11.45
N ARG A 31 40.23 -13.30 -12.18
CA ARG A 31 41.09 -12.88 -13.31
C ARG A 31 40.40 -11.94 -14.32
N PRO A 32 41.12 -11.01 -14.98
CA PRO A 32 40.54 -10.13 -15.98
C PRO A 32 40.26 -10.92 -17.26
N SER A 33 39.11 -11.59 -17.32
CA SER A 33 38.42 -11.72 -18.61
C SER A 33 37.92 -10.31 -18.93
N SER A 34 38.28 -9.75 -20.09
CA SER A 34 37.81 -8.43 -20.54
C SER A 34 36.30 -8.30 -20.29
N SER A 35 35.90 -7.60 -19.23
CA SER A 35 34.49 -7.49 -18.87
C SER A 35 33.81 -6.67 -19.95
N SER A 36 32.98 -7.30 -20.77
CA SER A 36 32.20 -6.58 -21.78
C SER A 36 31.28 -5.59 -21.06
N LYS A 37 31.40 -4.32 -21.46
CA LYS A 37 30.57 -3.22 -20.98
C LYS A 37 29.44 -2.97 -21.96
N GLY A 38 28.23 -2.74 -21.45
CA GLY A 38 27.07 -2.34 -22.23
C GLY A 38 26.52 -1.01 -21.74
N LEU A 39 25.78 -0.34 -22.61
CA LEU A 39 25.12 0.92 -22.32
C LEU A 39 23.65 0.87 -22.71
N VAL A 40 22.75 1.30 -21.83
CA VAL A 40 21.32 1.52 -22.14
C VAL A 40 21.05 3.01 -22.22
N LEU A 41 20.49 3.49 -23.32
CA LEU A 41 20.14 4.90 -23.56
C LEU A 41 18.66 5.05 -23.92
N GLY A 42 18.01 6.09 -23.40
CA GLY A 42 16.62 6.41 -23.70
C GLY A 42 16.43 7.31 -24.92
N VAL A 43 15.33 7.10 -25.64
CA VAL A 43 14.83 8.00 -26.69
C VAL A 43 13.33 8.22 -26.50
N TYR A 44 12.88 9.47 -26.61
CA TYR A 44 11.46 9.81 -26.57
C TYR A 44 10.83 9.72 -27.96
N GLU A 45 9.51 9.54 -28.00
CA GLU A 45 8.76 9.67 -29.26
C GLU A 45 8.77 11.14 -29.69
N GLY A 46 9.17 11.42 -30.94
CA GLY A 46 9.14 12.78 -31.50
C GLY A 46 7.71 13.30 -31.66
N GLU A 47 7.55 14.62 -31.74
CA GLU A 47 6.25 15.23 -32.02
C GLU A 47 5.70 14.73 -33.36
N ARG A 48 4.38 14.49 -33.44
CA ARG A 48 3.74 13.87 -34.61
C ARG A 48 4.12 14.63 -35.90
N GLY A 49 4.97 14.02 -36.73
CA GLY A 49 5.24 14.44 -38.10
C GLY A 49 6.65 15.01 -38.37
N ASP A 50 7.51 15.22 -37.37
CA ASP A 50 8.82 15.84 -37.62
C ASP A 50 9.97 14.83 -37.87
N GLY A 51 9.76 13.55 -37.56
CA GLY A 51 10.78 12.50 -37.72
C GLY A 51 12.06 12.71 -36.91
N SER A 52 12.07 13.66 -35.98
CA SER A 52 13.23 14.04 -35.18
C SER A 52 13.41 13.07 -34.02
N VAL A 53 14.64 12.61 -33.88
CA VAL A 53 15.07 11.78 -32.76
C VAL A 53 15.35 12.70 -31.58
N GLN A 54 14.56 12.59 -30.52
CA GLN A 54 14.80 13.27 -29.25
C GLN A 54 15.39 12.28 -28.24
N PHE A 55 16.70 12.37 -28.01
CA PHE A 55 17.33 11.60 -26.96
C PHE A 55 17.07 12.22 -25.57
N THR A 56 17.37 11.44 -24.53
CA THR A 56 17.63 11.98 -23.20
C THR A 56 18.94 12.79 -23.20
N ASN A 57 19.19 13.53 -22.11
CA ASN A 57 20.48 14.24 -21.95
C ASN A 57 21.68 13.27 -22.06
N ALA A 58 21.61 12.10 -21.43
CA ALA A 58 22.67 11.10 -21.54
C ALA A 58 22.84 10.58 -22.98
N GLY A 59 21.73 10.35 -23.69
CA GLY A 59 21.75 9.95 -25.09
C GLY A 59 22.37 11.00 -26.01
N ASP A 60 22.05 12.28 -25.83
CA ASP A 60 22.65 13.39 -26.57
C ASP A 60 24.16 13.50 -26.29
N VAL A 61 24.55 13.41 -25.02
CA VAL A 61 25.96 13.42 -24.61
C VAL A 61 26.74 12.26 -25.24
N PHE A 62 26.16 11.06 -25.26
CA PHE A 62 26.78 9.90 -25.90
C PHE A 62 26.84 10.05 -27.43
N ASN A 63 25.76 10.52 -28.06
CA ASN A 63 25.72 10.79 -29.50
C ASN A 63 26.81 11.80 -29.91
N ASN A 64 26.99 12.88 -29.14
CA ASN A 64 28.04 13.87 -29.39
C ASN A 64 29.45 13.26 -29.26
N SER A 65 29.67 12.38 -28.27
CA SER A 65 30.95 11.67 -28.12
C SER A 65 31.27 10.69 -29.25
N THR A 66 30.25 10.30 -30.04
CA THR A 66 30.39 9.44 -31.22
C THR A 66 30.24 10.24 -32.53
N SER A 67 30.40 11.57 -32.46
CA SER A 67 30.29 12.48 -33.61
C SER A 67 28.98 12.33 -34.41
N GLY A 68 27.86 12.07 -33.72
CA GLY A 68 26.53 11.95 -34.35
C GLY A 68 26.18 10.55 -34.88
N ARG A 69 27.10 9.59 -34.78
CA ARG A 69 26.94 8.25 -35.36
C ARG A 69 25.78 7.46 -34.75
N LEU A 70 25.47 7.66 -33.46
CA LEU A 70 24.31 7.01 -32.83
C LEU A 70 23.00 7.44 -33.51
N LYS A 71 22.80 8.75 -33.72
CA LYS A 71 21.61 9.29 -34.40
C LYS A 71 21.53 8.79 -35.84
N GLU A 72 22.64 8.79 -36.56
CA GLU A 72 22.73 8.27 -37.92
C GLU A 72 22.28 6.81 -38.01
N LEU A 73 22.87 5.92 -37.19
CA LEU A 73 22.50 4.50 -37.19
C LEU A 73 21.05 4.26 -36.74
N LEU A 74 20.55 5.05 -35.78
CA LEU A 74 19.16 4.94 -35.35
C LEU A 74 18.20 5.25 -36.50
N THR A 75 18.46 6.30 -37.28
CA THR A 75 17.69 6.64 -38.48
C THR A 75 17.80 5.56 -39.57
N ILE A 76 19.01 5.06 -39.85
CA ILE A 76 19.23 3.99 -40.85
C ILE A 76 18.47 2.71 -40.49
N SER A 77 18.40 2.40 -39.20
CA SER A 77 17.82 1.16 -38.70
C SER A 77 16.29 1.07 -38.78
N GLY A 78 15.63 2.09 -39.33
CA GLY A 78 14.21 2.06 -39.68
C GLY A 78 13.33 2.91 -38.77
N PRO A 79 12.08 2.49 -38.50
CA PRO A 79 11.11 3.31 -37.77
C PRO A 79 11.58 3.73 -36.37
N ALA A 80 11.03 4.87 -35.91
CA ALA A 80 11.23 5.38 -34.56
C ALA A 80 10.84 4.33 -33.50
N LEU A 81 11.59 4.31 -32.39
CA LEU A 81 11.35 3.39 -31.29
C LEU A 81 10.17 3.85 -30.45
N LYS A 82 9.09 3.06 -30.49
CA LYS A 82 7.93 3.26 -29.63
C LYS A 82 8.21 2.87 -28.18
N LYS A 83 7.37 3.33 -27.25
CA LYS A 83 7.32 2.91 -25.83
C LYS A 83 7.58 1.40 -25.67
N GLY A 84 8.58 1.05 -24.84
CA GLY A 84 8.92 -0.32 -24.47
C GLY A 84 9.62 -1.15 -25.57
N ARG A 85 9.93 -0.57 -26.74
CA ARG A 85 10.74 -1.20 -27.78
C ARG A 85 12.19 -0.82 -27.63
N SER A 86 13.08 -1.63 -28.19
CA SER A 86 14.52 -1.38 -28.13
C SER A 86 15.24 -1.80 -29.40
N ARG A 87 16.47 -1.31 -29.57
CA ARG A 87 17.37 -1.65 -30.67
C ARG A 87 18.81 -1.64 -30.21
N ILE A 88 19.60 -2.59 -30.73
CA ILE A 88 21.00 -2.77 -30.36
C ILE A 88 21.90 -2.23 -31.47
N PHE A 89 22.92 -1.48 -31.09
CA PHE A 89 23.97 -0.96 -31.97
C PHE A 89 25.33 -1.43 -31.46
N TYR A 90 26.21 -1.78 -32.40
CA TYR A 90 27.51 -2.39 -32.12
C TYR A 90 28.66 -1.48 -32.53
N GLY A 91 29.75 -1.48 -31.77
CA GLY A 91 31.00 -0.81 -32.17
C GLY A 91 30.87 0.71 -32.36
N LEU A 92 29.95 1.34 -31.63
CA LEU A 92 29.78 2.80 -31.63
C LEU A 92 30.88 3.52 -30.84
N HIS A 93 31.34 2.91 -29.74
CA HIS A 93 32.35 3.46 -28.85
C HIS A 93 33.25 2.33 -28.32
N GLN A 94 34.54 2.61 -28.09
CA GLN A 94 35.49 1.60 -27.63
C GLN A 94 35.12 1.04 -26.25
N ASP A 95 34.68 1.92 -25.33
CA ASP A 95 34.25 1.50 -23.98
C ASP A 95 32.88 0.82 -23.94
N PHE A 96 32.06 0.98 -24.97
CA PHE A 96 30.69 0.46 -25.03
C PHE A 96 30.48 -0.27 -26.37
N PRO A 97 31.01 -1.50 -26.51
CA PRO A 97 30.85 -2.30 -27.73
C PRO A 97 29.39 -2.64 -28.03
N HIS A 98 28.52 -2.67 -27.01
CA HIS A 98 27.08 -2.92 -27.14
C HIS A 98 26.29 -1.74 -26.54
N VAL A 99 25.54 -1.02 -27.38
CA VAL A 99 24.67 0.08 -26.97
C VAL A 99 23.23 -0.29 -27.31
N VAL A 100 22.34 -0.28 -26.32
CA VAL A 100 20.91 -0.51 -26.52
C VAL A 100 20.15 0.79 -26.35
N VAL A 101 19.45 1.20 -27.39
CA VAL A 101 18.52 2.33 -27.32
C VAL A 101 17.13 1.81 -27.00
N VAL A 102 16.44 2.42 -26.05
CA VAL A 102 15.09 2.04 -25.60
C VAL A 102 14.10 3.19 -25.75
N GLY A 103 12.89 2.89 -26.23
CA GLY A 103 11.83 3.88 -26.42
C GLY A 103 11.07 4.17 -25.13
N LEU A 104 11.08 5.43 -24.70
CA LEU A 104 10.48 5.93 -23.45
C LEU A 104 9.02 6.39 -23.61
N GLY A 105 8.52 6.49 -24.85
CA GLY A 105 7.20 7.07 -25.13
C GLY A 105 7.24 8.61 -25.09
N ASP A 106 6.10 9.22 -24.74
CA ASP A 106 5.96 10.67 -24.60
C ASP A 106 6.78 11.19 -23.41
N LYS A 107 7.61 12.22 -23.67
CA LYS A 107 8.43 12.90 -22.66
C LYS A 107 7.60 13.59 -21.58
N ASN A 108 6.41 14.04 -21.94
CA ASN A 108 5.51 14.78 -21.06
C ASN A 108 4.49 13.88 -20.34
N ALA A 109 4.63 12.55 -20.45
CA ALA A 109 3.79 11.61 -19.74
C ALA A 109 3.94 11.81 -18.22
N GLY A 110 2.81 12.03 -17.54
CA GLY A 110 2.73 12.17 -16.09
C GLY A 110 1.67 11.25 -15.49
N ILE A 111 0.94 11.74 -14.49
CA ILE A 111 -0.14 10.97 -13.86
C ILE A 111 -1.27 10.71 -14.85
N ASN A 112 -1.51 9.44 -15.13
CA ASN A 112 -2.64 9.00 -15.94
C ASN A 112 -3.83 8.69 -15.01
N ASN A 113 -4.84 9.55 -15.05
CA ASN A 113 -6.02 9.44 -14.18
C ASN A 113 -6.91 8.22 -14.48
N LEU A 114 -6.82 7.62 -15.68
CA LEU A 114 -7.58 6.41 -15.97
C LEU A 114 -6.86 5.18 -15.39
N GLU A 115 -5.55 5.15 -15.52
CA GLU A 115 -4.72 4.02 -15.07
C GLU A 115 -4.31 4.09 -13.59
N GLN A 116 -4.45 5.27 -12.97
CA GLN A 116 -4.14 5.52 -11.56
C GLN A 116 -2.67 5.27 -11.21
N TYR A 117 -1.77 5.66 -12.11
CA TYR A 117 -0.31 5.63 -11.92
C TYR A 117 0.39 6.79 -12.65
N ASP A 118 1.68 6.98 -12.40
CA ASP A 118 2.51 7.85 -13.21
C ASP A 118 3.03 7.08 -14.44
N GLU A 119 2.53 7.45 -15.63
CA GLU A 119 2.85 6.76 -16.88
C GLU A 119 4.31 6.97 -17.30
N GLY A 120 4.88 8.15 -17.07
CA GLY A 120 6.28 8.42 -17.37
C GLY A 120 7.21 7.49 -16.59
N LYS A 121 6.94 7.31 -15.29
CA LYS A 121 7.70 6.39 -14.42
C LYS A 121 7.58 4.94 -14.87
N GLU A 122 6.39 4.47 -15.21
CA GLU A 122 6.18 3.10 -15.70
C GLU A 122 6.86 2.85 -17.04
N ASN A 123 6.87 3.84 -17.94
CA ASN A 123 7.56 3.74 -19.23
C ASN A 123 9.06 3.54 -19.05
N ILE A 124 9.68 4.32 -18.15
CA ILE A 124 11.11 4.22 -17.85
C ILE A 124 11.42 2.82 -17.31
N ARG A 125 10.68 2.35 -16.30
CA ARG A 125 10.90 1.00 -15.73
C ARG A 125 10.84 -0.09 -16.80
N ALA A 126 9.79 -0.06 -17.63
CA ALA A 126 9.57 -1.05 -18.68
C ALA A 126 10.68 -1.02 -19.75
N ALA A 127 11.01 0.16 -20.25
CA ALA A 127 12.02 0.36 -21.29
C ALA A 127 13.41 -0.08 -20.82
N ILE A 128 13.83 0.35 -19.64
CA ILE A 128 15.14 0.01 -19.08
C ILE A 128 15.25 -1.49 -18.78
N ALA A 129 14.19 -2.13 -18.27
CA ALA A 129 14.17 -3.57 -18.06
C ALA A 129 14.40 -4.34 -19.38
N VAL A 130 13.79 -3.90 -20.48
CA VAL A 130 14.01 -4.50 -21.81
C VAL A 130 15.47 -4.34 -22.24
N GLY A 131 16.04 -3.14 -22.12
CA GLY A 131 17.42 -2.88 -22.50
C GLY A 131 18.44 -3.70 -21.71
N CYS A 132 18.27 -3.78 -20.38
CA CYS A 132 19.13 -4.57 -19.52
C CYS A 132 19.06 -6.08 -19.83
N ARG A 133 17.85 -6.60 -20.13
CA ARG A 133 17.70 -8.02 -20.50
C ARG A 133 18.37 -8.34 -21.83
N GLN A 134 18.30 -7.44 -22.83
CA GLN A 134 19.02 -7.63 -24.09
C GLN A 134 20.54 -7.68 -23.90
N LEU A 135 21.10 -6.82 -23.05
CA LEU A 135 22.53 -6.86 -22.73
C LEU A 135 22.90 -8.14 -21.95
N GLN A 136 22.04 -8.62 -21.05
CA GLN A 136 22.27 -9.90 -20.38
C GLN A 136 22.28 -11.08 -21.37
N ASP A 137 21.40 -11.07 -22.38
CA ASP A 137 21.34 -12.11 -23.41
C ASP A 137 22.56 -12.07 -24.35
N LEU A 138 23.27 -10.93 -24.43
CA LEU A 138 24.59 -10.78 -25.05
C LEU A 138 25.76 -11.10 -24.10
N GLU A 139 25.47 -11.66 -22.92
CA GLU A 139 26.45 -12.02 -21.89
C GLU A 139 27.31 -10.83 -21.39
N VAL A 140 26.75 -9.61 -21.44
CA VAL A 140 27.37 -8.40 -20.88
C VAL A 140 27.33 -8.45 -19.36
N SER A 141 28.50 -8.30 -18.71
CA SER A 141 28.61 -8.39 -17.25
C SER A 141 28.46 -7.06 -16.51
N LEU A 142 28.73 -5.93 -17.18
CA LEU A 142 28.61 -4.58 -16.62
C LEU A 142 27.78 -3.71 -17.55
N VAL A 143 26.67 -3.17 -17.04
CA VAL A 143 25.76 -2.29 -17.80
C VAL A 143 25.71 -0.93 -17.14
N GLU A 144 26.01 0.11 -17.91
CA GLU A 144 25.73 1.49 -17.53
C GLU A 144 24.36 1.90 -18.08
N VAL A 145 23.57 2.60 -17.27
CA VAL A 145 22.16 2.88 -17.54
C VAL A 145 21.92 4.38 -17.49
N ASP A 146 21.33 4.90 -18.54
CA ASP A 146 20.78 6.25 -18.60
C ASP A 146 19.73 6.49 -17.50
N PRO A 147 19.84 7.57 -16.71
CA PRO A 147 18.82 7.96 -15.74
C PRO A 147 17.44 8.29 -16.34
N CYS A 148 17.36 8.61 -17.64
CA CYS A 148 16.11 8.88 -18.37
C CYS A 148 15.20 9.96 -17.75
N GLY A 149 15.80 10.92 -17.03
CA GLY A 149 15.06 11.98 -16.30
C GLY A 149 14.51 11.57 -14.94
N ASP A 150 14.54 10.27 -14.60
CA ASP A 150 14.14 9.74 -13.28
C ASP A 150 15.03 8.54 -12.93
N ALA A 151 16.15 8.82 -12.24
CA ALA A 151 17.16 7.83 -11.89
C ALA A 151 16.61 6.71 -10.98
N GLN A 152 15.60 7.01 -10.15
CA GLN A 152 14.96 6.04 -9.28
C GLN A 152 14.24 4.99 -10.14
N CYS A 153 13.44 5.43 -11.11
CA CYS A 153 12.69 4.52 -11.99
C CYS A 153 13.61 3.73 -12.93
N ALA A 154 14.70 4.34 -13.41
CA ALA A 154 15.70 3.65 -14.21
C ALA A 154 16.40 2.54 -13.41
N ALA A 155 16.79 2.82 -12.16
CA ALA A 155 17.34 1.82 -11.25
C ALA A 155 16.33 0.69 -10.97
N GLU A 156 15.06 1.04 -10.69
CA GLU A 156 14.00 0.07 -10.45
C GLU A 156 13.81 -0.87 -11.64
N GLY A 157 13.68 -0.32 -12.87
CA GLY A 157 13.55 -1.11 -14.09
C GLY A 157 14.74 -2.05 -14.33
N SER A 158 15.96 -1.58 -14.05
CA SER A 158 17.19 -2.36 -14.19
C SER A 158 17.22 -3.56 -13.24
N ILE A 159 17.05 -3.30 -11.94
CA ILE A 159 17.21 -4.29 -10.87
C ILE A 159 16.04 -5.28 -10.85
N LEU A 160 14.80 -4.81 -11.05
CA LEU A 160 13.62 -5.69 -11.13
C LEU A 160 13.66 -6.57 -12.38
N GLY A 161 14.06 -5.98 -13.51
CA GLY A 161 14.07 -6.62 -14.83
C GLY A 161 15.12 -7.72 -15.00
N LEU A 162 16.23 -7.61 -14.27
CA LEU A 162 17.33 -8.58 -14.30
C LEU A 162 17.18 -9.73 -13.29
N PHE A 163 16.34 -9.57 -12.26
CA PHE A 163 16.17 -10.59 -11.23
C PHE A 163 15.61 -11.89 -11.79
N GLU A 164 16.23 -13.00 -11.39
CA GLU A 164 15.78 -14.36 -11.63
C GLU A 164 16.17 -15.23 -10.44
N TYR A 165 15.22 -15.99 -9.88
CA TYR A 165 15.54 -17.06 -8.94
C TYR A 165 16.12 -18.27 -9.71
N ASN A 166 17.44 -18.45 -9.63
CA ASN A 166 18.15 -19.51 -10.35
C ASN A 166 19.15 -20.26 -9.46
N GLU A 167 19.05 -20.11 -8.13
CA GLU A 167 20.00 -20.68 -7.18
C GLU A 167 20.10 -22.20 -7.27
N LEU A 168 18.95 -22.85 -7.54
CA LEU A 168 18.82 -24.30 -7.70
C LEU A 168 19.08 -24.79 -9.14
N LYS A 169 19.42 -23.90 -10.09
CA LYS A 169 19.73 -24.25 -11.49
C LYS A 169 21.23 -24.37 -11.70
N LYS A 170 21.66 -25.38 -12.47
CA LYS A 170 23.05 -25.53 -12.93
C LYS A 170 23.42 -24.51 -14.02
N LYS A 171 22.55 -24.36 -15.03
CA LYS A 171 22.70 -23.35 -16.08
C LYS A 171 22.09 -22.03 -15.60
N LYS A 172 22.91 -20.98 -15.56
CA LYS A 172 22.51 -19.63 -15.13
C LYS A 172 22.81 -18.64 -16.24
N LYS A 173 22.01 -17.58 -16.33
CA LYS A 173 22.36 -16.42 -17.16
C LYS A 173 23.55 -15.68 -16.56
N THR A 174 24.25 -14.91 -17.37
CA THR A 174 25.34 -14.04 -16.92
C THR A 174 24.85 -13.08 -15.83
N GLY A 175 25.59 -13.00 -14.72
CA GLY A 175 25.33 -12.01 -13.68
C GLY A 175 25.66 -10.62 -14.20
N VAL A 176 24.70 -9.69 -14.09
CA VAL A 176 24.85 -8.32 -14.59
C VAL A 176 24.97 -7.38 -13.40
N THR A 177 26.06 -6.61 -13.37
CA THR A 177 26.19 -5.45 -12.48
C THR A 177 25.68 -4.22 -13.21
N VAL A 178 24.76 -3.48 -12.61
CA VAL A 178 24.23 -2.23 -13.19
C VAL A 178 24.78 -1.02 -12.45
N LYS A 179 25.09 0.04 -13.19
CA LYS A 179 25.52 1.34 -12.66
C LYS A 179 24.82 2.47 -13.41
N PRO A 180 24.57 3.62 -12.77
CA PRO A 180 24.14 4.81 -13.50
C PRO A 180 25.24 5.27 -14.47
N PHE A 181 24.86 5.66 -15.68
CA PHE A 181 25.79 6.20 -16.66
C PHE A 181 26.29 7.58 -16.22
N ARG A 182 27.62 7.72 -16.06
CA ARG A 182 28.33 8.97 -15.73
C ARG A 182 27.89 9.69 -14.43
N SER A 183 27.19 9.03 -13.51
CA SER A 183 26.77 9.62 -12.23
C SER A 183 27.07 8.67 -11.06
N PHE A 184 28.31 8.63 -10.58
CA PHE A 184 28.78 7.60 -9.65
C PHE A 184 28.22 7.72 -8.22
N GLU A 185 27.50 8.80 -7.88
CA GLU A 185 26.98 9.09 -6.53
C GLU A 185 25.57 9.70 -6.54
N ASP A 186 24.66 9.11 -7.32
CA ASP A 186 23.26 9.56 -7.39
C ASP A 186 22.40 8.93 -6.27
N GLU A 187 22.01 9.74 -5.27
CA GLU A 187 21.13 9.31 -4.18
C GLU A 187 19.76 8.82 -4.68
N THR A 188 19.26 9.39 -5.78
CA THR A 188 17.98 9.01 -6.40
C THR A 188 18.08 7.64 -7.07
N TRP A 189 19.19 7.37 -7.76
CA TRP A 189 19.50 6.02 -8.26
C TRP A 189 19.57 5.01 -7.12
N GLN A 190 20.32 5.32 -6.06
CA GLN A 190 20.47 4.42 -4.92
C GLN A 190 19.14 4.16 -4.21
N LYS A 191 18.27 5.16 -4.12
CA LYS A 191 16.90 4.97 -3.64
C LYS A 191 16.16 3.94 -4.49
N GLY A 192 16.23 4.03 -5.83
CA GLY A 192 15.59 3.06 -6.72
C GLY A 192 16.14 1.64 -6.57
N VAL A 193 17.46 1.51 -6.38
CA VAL A 193 18.11 0.23 -6.04
C VAL A 193 17.50 -0.36 -4.77
N LEU A 194 17.39 0.42 -3.69
CA LEU A 194 16.85 -0.06 -2.40
C LEU A 194 15.38 -0.50 -2.49
N TYR A 195 14.55 0.22 -3.26
CA TYR A 195 13.16 -0.17 -3.50
C TYR A 195 13.06 -1.48 -4.29
N ALA A 196 13.87 -1.62 -5.34
CA ALA A 196 13.87 -2.81 -6.18
C ALA A 196 14.46 -4.04 -5.48
N GLU A 197 15.54 -3.88 -4.71
CA GLU A 197 16.13 -4.93 -3.88
C GLU A 197 15.16 -5.42 -2.80
N GLY A 198 14.42 -4.52 -2.16
CA GLY A 198 13.34 -4.88 -1.24
C GLY A 198 12.29 -5.76 -1.90
N GLN A 199 11.79 -5.37 -3.07
CA GLN A 199 10.84 -6.21 -3.81
C GLN A 199 11.47 -7.54 -4.25
N ASN A 200 12.74 -7.56 -4.66
CA ASN A 200 13.45 -8.78 -5.04
C ASN A 200 13.68 -9.72 -3.85
N LEU A 201 13.85 -9.21 -2.63
CA LEU A 201 13.87 -10.02 -1.42
C LEU A 201 12.53 -10.73 -1.21
N ALA A 202 11.41 -10.00 -1.34
CA ALA A 202 10.08 -10.61 -1.28
C ALA A 202 9.89 -11.67 -2.37
N ARG A 203 10.33 -11.39 -3.60
CA ARG A 203 10.29 -12.35 -4.72
C ARG A 203 11.13 -13.59 -4.44
N HIS A 204 12.33 -13.43 -3.89
CA HIS A 204 13.20 -14.55 -3.53
C HIS A 204 12.52 -15.46 -2.50
N LEU A 205 11.97 -14.89 -1.43
CA LEU A 205 11.29 -15.64 -0.37
C LEU A 205 10.06 -16.38 -0.89
N MET A 206 9.30 -15.78 -1.80
CA MET A 206 8.10 -16.37 -2.40
C MET A 206 8.40 -17.42 -3.48
N GLU A 207 9.47 -17.23 -4.26
CA GLU A 207 9.79 -18.11 -5.39
C GLU A 207 10.50 -19.38 -4.95
N ALA A 208 11.32 -19.29 -3.91
CA ALA A 208 12.05 -20.42 -3.37
C ALA A 208 11.07 -21.50 -2.85
N PRO A 209 11.38 -22.79 -3.07
CA PRO A 209 10.48 -23.87 -2.69
C PRO A 209 10.35 -24.00 -1.17
N ALA A 210 9.16 -24.37 -0.71
CA ALA A 210 8.80 -24.39 0.72
C ALA A 210 9.71 -25.28 1.59
N ASN A 211 10.23 -26.38 1.04
CA ASN A 211 11.18 -27.24 1.76
C ASN A 211 12.56 -26.58 1.99
N TYR A 212 12.83 -25.44 1.37
CA TYR A 212 14.00 -24.58 1.63
C TYR A 212 13.62 -23.30 2.38
N ILE A 213 12.41 -22.77 2.19
CA ILE A 213 11.85 -21.62 2.94
C ILE A 213 10.78 -22.12 3.92
N THR A 214 11.23 -22.89 4.93
CA THR A 214 10.38 -23.23 6.08
C THR A 214 10.20 -22.01 6.98
N PRO A 215 9.30 -22.03 7.99
CA PRO A 215 9.10 -20.91 8.92
C PRO A 215 10.43 -20.42 9.53
N THR A 216 11.26 -21.34 10.03
CA THR A 216 12.57 -21.03 10.59
C THR A 216 13.52 -20.43 9.55
N SER A 217 13.56 -21.00 8.34
CA SER A 217 14.42 -20.52 7.25
C SER A 217 14.02 -19.12 6.76
N PHE A 218 12.71 -18.85 6.64
CA PHE A 218 12.18 -17.53 6.33
C PHE A 218 12.69 -16.49 7.33
N ALA A 219 12.52 -16.73 8.63
CA ALA A 219 13.00 -15.82 9.67
C ALA A 219 14.53 -15.67 9.67
N GLY A 220 15.26 -16.75 9.40
CA GLY A 220 16.72 -16.71 9.24
C GLY A 220 17.16 -15.82 8.07
N THR A 221 16.46 -15.87 6.93
CA THR A 221 16.72 -15.00 5.79
C THR A 221 16.44 -13.53 6.11
N ILE A 222 15.33 -13.25 6.81
CA ILE A 222 15.03 -11.88 7.27
C ILE A 222 16.08 -11.38 8.27
N GLN A 223 16.48 -12.20 9.24
CA GLN A 223 17.54 -11.86 10.20
C GLN A 223 18.87 -11.54 9.50
N GLN A 224 19.21 -12.26 8.43
CA GLN A 224 20.40 -11.95 7.64
C GLN A 224 20.26 -10.65 6.85
N ALA A 225 19.09 -10.39 6.26
CA ALA A 225 18.83 -9.21 5.46
C ALA A 225 18.88 -7.92 6.31
N VAL A 226 18.48 -7.96 7.59
CA VAL A 226 18.55 -6.78 8.47
C VAL A 226 19.98 -6.41 8.90
N HIS A 227 20.97 -7.31 8.81
CA HIS A 227 22.35 -7.00 9.22
C HIS A 227 22.95 -5.81 8.45
N SER A 228 22.49 -5.54 7.24
CA SER A 228 22.93 -4.39 6.43
C SER A 228 22.29 -3.05 6.85
N THR A 229 21.27 -3.08 7.72
CA THR A 229 20.46 -1.90 8.10
C THR A 229 20.93 -1.20 9.39
N GLY A 230 21.94 -1.76 10.07
CA GLY A 230 22.50 -1.22 11.31
C GLY A 230 21.74 -1.61 12.58
N GLU A 231 22.05 -0.97 13.71
CA GLU A 231 21.58 -1.36 15.06
C GLU A 231 20.13 -0.99 15.37
N LYS A 232 19.45 -0.24 14.49
CA LYS A 232 18.07 0.23 14.70
C LYS A 232 17.01 -0.84 14.45
N VAL A 233 17.38 -1.98 13.87
CA VAL A 233 16.46 -3.09 13.62
C VAL A 233 16.74 -4.24 14.59
N LYS A 234 15.72 -4.65 15.34
CA LYS A 234 15.76 -5.83 16.21
C LYS A 234 14.82 -6.90 15.65
N VAL A 235 15.28 -8.14 15.63
CA VAL A 235 14.50 -9.30 15.15
C VAL A 235 14.33 -10.29 16.30
N HIS A 236 13.08 -10.62 16.61
CA HIS A 236 12.69 -11.61 17.59
C HIS A 236 12.03 -12.79 16.86
N ILE A 237 12.65 -13.96 16.95
CA ILE A 237 12.11 -15.22 16.42
C ILE A 237 11.47 -15.94 17.60
N ARG A 238 10.14 -15.85 17.73
CA ARG A 238 9.40 -16.43 18.85
C ARG A 238 9.07 -17.90 18.56
N PRO A 239 9.49 -18.84 19.42
CA PRO A 239 9.21 -20.27 19.24
C PRO A 239 7.76 -20.61 19.63
N LYS A 240 7.34 -21.84 19.33
CA LYS A 240 6.04 -22.39 19.72
C LYS A 240 5.65 -22.18 21.18
N SER A 241 6.56 -22.36 22.13
CA SER A 241 6.27 -22.15 23.56
C SER A 241 5.81 -20.72 23.86
N TRP A 242 6.42 -19.72 23.20
CA TRP A 242 5.98 -18.33 23.33
C TRP A 242 4.60 -18.11 22.69
N ILE A 243 4.30 -18.79 21.58
CA ILE A 243 2.99 -18.71 20.92
C ILE A 243 1.89 -19.28 21.84
N GLU A 244 2.19 -20.38 22.54
CA GLU A 244 1.34 -20.99 23.57
C GLU A 244 1.13 -20.04 24.76
N ASP A 245 2.22 -19.44 25.29
CA ASP A 245 2.15 -18.44 26.37
C ASP A 245 1.30 -17.20 25.98
N GLN A 246 1.32 -16.83 24.71
CA GLN A 246 0.51 -15.74 24.17
C GLN A 246 -0.95 -16.13 23.88
N GLN A 247 -1.33 -17.38 24.14
CA GLN A 247 -2.70 -17.90 23.94
C GLN A 247 -3.20 -17.74 22.49
N MET A 248 -2.31 -17.91 21.51
CA MET A 248 -2.64 -17.80 20.09
C MET A 248 -3.25 -19.11 19.56
N GLY A 249 -4.42 -19.47 20.08
CA GLY A 249 -5.07 -20.75 19.80
C GLY A 249 -5.52 -20.92 18.36
N ALA A 250 -5.91 -19.84 17.66
CA ALA A 250 -6.31 -19.90 16.26
C ALA A 250 -5.09 -20.20 15.36
N PHE A 251 -3.94 -19.56 15.63
CA PHE A 251 -2.67 -19.82 14.93
C PHE A 251 -2.16 -21.25 15.20
N LEU A 252 -2.10 -21.68 16.46
CA LEU A 252 -1.65 -23.02 16.84
C LEU A 252 -2.51 -24.11 16.20
N SER A 253 -3.81 -23.86 16.01
CA SER A 253 -4.72 -24.80 15.37
C SER A 253 -4.35 -25.10 13.91
N VAL A 254 -3.78 -24.13 13.19
CA VAL A 254 -3.30 -24.33 11.82
C VAL A 254 -2.00 -25.11 11.82
N ALA A 255 -1.03 -24.66 12.62
CA ALA A 255 0.33 -25.20 12.63
C ALA A 255 0.42 -26.68 13.02
N LYS A 256 -0.47 -27.17 13.92
CA LYS A 256 -0.43 -28.57 14.41
C LYS A 256 -0.61 -29.63 13.32
N GLY A 257 -1.07 -29.23 12.13
CA GLY A 257 -1.22 -30.10 10.96
C GLY A 257 0.08 -30.47 10.25
N SER A 258 1.19 -29.80 10.56
CA SER A 258 2.54 -30.10 10.04
C SER A 258 3.49 -30.57 11.14
N ASP A 259 4.55 -31.27 10.74
CA ASP A 259 5.71 -31.60 11.59
C ASP A 259 6.75 -30.44 11.60
N GLU A 260 6.62 -29.46 10.71
CA GLU A 260 7.46 -28.26 10.71
C GLU A 260 6.99 -27.29 11.81
N GLU A 261 7.89 -26.91 12.72
CA GLU A 261 7.55 -26.10 13.88
C GLU A 261 7.15 -24.66 13.49
N PRO A 262 6.06 -24.12 14.07
CA PRO A 262 5.66 -22.73 13.85
C PRO A 262 6.59 -21.77 14.56
N ILE A 263 6.73 -20.58 13.97
CA ILE A 263 7.36 -19.44 14.63
C ILE A 263 6.47 -18.21 14.51
N PHE A 264 6.64 -17.27 15.43
CA PHE A 264 6.08 -15.93 15.28
C PHE A 264 7.24 -14.94 15.14
N LEU A 265 7.40 -14.38 13.94
CA LEU A 265 8.47 -13.42 13.66
C LEU A 265 8.01 -12.01 14.03
N GLU A 266 8.82 -11.31 14.81
CA GLU A 266 8.57 -9.96 15.27
C GLU A 266 9.80 -9.08 14.99
N ILE A 267 9.63 -8.00 14.24
CA ILE A 267 10.70 -7.10 13.78
C ILE A 267 10.40 -5.70 14.30
N HIS A 268 11.38 -5.05 14.92
CA HIS A 268 11.27 -3.69 15.42
C HIS A 268 12.26 -2.80 14.68
N TYR A 269 11.76 -1.84 13.94
CA TYR A 269 12.55 -0.75 13.38
C TYR A 269 12.31 0.53 14.18
N ASN A 270 13.34 0.98 14.90
CA ASN A 270 13.29 2.19 15.73
C ASN A 270 13.94 3.37 14.99
N GLY A 271 13.26 3.84 13.94
CA GLY A 271 13.74 4.93 13.07
C GLY A 271 13.51 6.32 13.66
N SER A 272 12.48 6.48 14.50
CA SER A 272 12.07 7.77 15.05
C SER A 272 13.15 8.41 15.91
N LYS A 273 13.12 9.74 15.95
CA LYS A 273 13.90 10.54 16.93
C LYS A 273 13.08 10.85 18.18
N VAL A 274 11.77 10.68 18.14
CA VAL A 274 10.85 10.96 19.25
C VAL A 274 10.75 9.69 20.10
N SER A 275 11.03 9.84 21.40
CA SER A 275 10.80 8.74 22.36
C SER A 275 9.33 8.38 22.39
N ASP A 276 9.03 7.09 22.42
CA ASP A 276 7.67 6.56 22.60
C ASP A 276 6.66 6.94 21.49
N GLU A 277 7.14 7.32 20.30
CA GLU A 277 6.27 7.50 19.13
C GLU A 277 5.55 6.19 18.78
N SER A 278 4.21 6.26 18.73
CA SER A 278 3.35 5.14 18.33
C SER A 278 3.75 4.59 16.96
N PRO A 279 4.05 3.27 16.85
CA PRO A 279 4.56 2.69 15.63
C PRO A 279 3.46 2.51 14.57
N LEU A 280 3.88 2.43 13.31
CA LEU A 280 3.12 1.70 12.30
C LEU A 280 3.34 0.19 12.53
N VAL A 281 2.27 -0.60 12.58
CA VAL A 281 2.39 -2.06 12.69
C VAL A 281 2.00 -2.70 11.38
N PHE A 282 2.91 -3.48 10.79
CA PHE A 282 2.63 -4.33 9.63
C PHE A 282 2.46 -5.79 10.06
N VAL A 283 1.45 -6.46 9.51
CA VAL A 283 1.15 -7.87 9.80
C VAL A 283 1.10 -8.69 8.51
N GLY A 284 1.88 -9.76 8.40
CA GLY A 284 1.94 -10.57 7.18
C GLY A 284 1.49 -12.01 7.39
N LYS A 285 0.58 -12.52 6.54
CA LYS A 285 0.29 -13.96 6.48
C LYS A 285 1.55 -14.72 6.05
N GLY A 286 1.96 -15.71 6.84
CA GLY A 286 3.20 -16.46 6.67
C GLY A 286 3.00 -17.97 6.48
N ILE A 287 2.05 -18.40 5.65
CA ILE A 287 1.91 -19.84 5.36
C ILE A 287 2.98 -20.26 4.35
N THR A 288 4.02 -20.94 4.82
CA THR A 288 5.18 -21.33 3.98
C THR A 288 4.83 -22.39 2.94
N PHE A 289 3.81 -23.20 3.21
CA PHE A 289 3.14 -24.02 2.21
C PHE A 289 1.69 -24.26 2.62
N ASP A 290 0.77 -24.14 1.66
CA ASP A 290 -0.66 -24.35 1.88
C ASP A 290 -1.20 -25.51 1.02
N SER A 291 -1.40 -26.67 1.64
CA SER A 291 -2.10 -27.79 1.01
C SER A 291 -3.63 -27.68 1.11
N GLY A 292 -4.12 -26.73 1.91
CA GLY A 292 -5.50 -26.59 2.38
C GLY A 292 -5.86 -27.45 3.61
N GLY A 293 -4.93 -28.26 4.12
CA GLY A 293 -5.21 -29.19 5.22
C GLY A 293 -6.21 -30.28 4.82
N ILE A 294 -7.19 -30.59 5.69
CA ILE A 294 -8.24 -31.60 5.43
C ILE A 294 -9.16 -31.17 4.28
N SER A 295 -9.47 -29.88 4.18
CA SER A 295 -10.09 -29.25 3.01
C SER A 295 -9.09 -29.11 1.86
N ILE A 296 -8.53 -30.24 1.42
CA ILE A 296 -7.36 -30.29 0.54
C ILE A 296 -7.59 -29.59 -0.81
N LYS A 297 -6.60 -28.82 -1.26
CA LYS A 297 -6.62 -28.17 -2.58
C LYS A 297 -6.48 -29.21 -3.71
N PRO A 298 -6.99 -28.91 -4.92
CA PRO A 298 -6.68 -29.69 -6.11
C PRO A 298 -5.17 -29.70 -6.42
N ALA A 299 -4.68 -30.78 -7.03
CA ALA A 299 -3.25 -30.91 -7.39
C ALA A 299 -2.76 -29.84 -8.40
N SER A 300 -3.66 -29.39 -9.29
CA SER A 300 -3.32 -28.42 -10.33
C SER A 300 -2.94 -27.07 -9.74
N GLY A 301 -1.70 -26.62 -9.96
CA GLY A 301 -1.20 -25.32 -9.51
C GLY A 301 -0.87 -25.25 -8.01
N MET A 302 -0.95 -26.36 -7.28
CA MET A 302 -0.65 -26.40 -5.84
C MET A 302 0.81 -26.00 -5.54
N ASP A 303 1.74 -26.18 -6.50
CA ASP A 303 3.13 -25.77 -6.33
C ASP A 303 3.27 -24.26 -6.06
N ALA A 304 2.35 -23.44 -6.56
CA ALA A 304 2.35 -22.00 -6.35
C ALA A 304 2.08 -21.62 -4.88
N MET A 305 1.52 -22.53 -4.07
CA MET A 305 1.24 -22.30 -2.64
C MET A 305 2.51 -22.22 -1.78
N ARG A 306 3.70 -22.46 -2.34
CA ARG A 306 4.97 -22.03 -1.71
C ARG A 306 5.05 -20.53 -1.45
N ALA A 307 4.28 -19.73 -2.19
CA ALA A 307 4.21 -18.28 -2.05
C ALA A 307 3.06 -17.80 -1.14
N ASP A 308 2.40 -18.70 -0.41
CA ASP A 308 1.30 -18.33 0.50
C ASP A 308 1.78 -17.62 1.80
N MET A 309 3.08 -17.37 1.86
CA MET A 309 3.79 -16.53 2.80
C MET A 309 4.09 -15.13 2.22
N GLY A 310 3.50 -14.79 1.06
CA GLY A 310 3.73 -13.52 0.37
C GLY A 310 3.35 -12.29 1.19
N GLY A 311 2.38 -12.42 2.09
CA GLY A 311 2.03 -11.38 3.06
C GLY A 311 3.19 -11.03 4.00
N ALA A 312 3.80 -12.06 4.60
CA ALA A 312 5.01 -11.92 5.41
C ALA A 312 6.21 -11.43 4.58
N ALA A 313 6.40 -11.96 3.37
CA ALA A 313 7.52 -11.58 2.50
C ALA A 313 7.51 -10.08 2.18
N THR A 314 6.34 -9.55 1.80
CA THR A 314 6.18 -8.16 1.37
C THR A 314 6.33 -7.18 2.53
N ILE A 315 5.70 -7.43 3.68
CA ILE A 315 5.80 -6.52 4.84
C ILE A 315 7.20 -6.54 5.46
N CYS A 316 7.84 -7.70 5.59
CA CYS A 316 9.19 -7.78 6.15
C CYS A 316 10.20 -7.08 5.22
N SER A 317 10.07 -7.28 3.91
CA SER A 317 10.92 -6.61 2.92
C SER A 317 10.70 -5.10 2.90
N ALA A 318 9.46 -4.63 3.02
CA ALA A 318 9.16 -3.20 3.10
C ALA A 318 9.76 -2.53 4.35
N ILE A 319 9.78 -3.23 5.49
CA ILE A 319 10.44 -2.75 6.73
C ILE A 319 11.95 -2.66 6.53
N ILE A 320 12.57 -3.66 5.90
CA ILE A 320 14.00 -3.64 5.58
C ILE A 320 14.31 -2.46 4.66
N THR A 321 13.51 -2.24 3.61
CA THR A 321 13.66 -1.08 2.72
C THR A 321 13.51 0.24 3.48
N ALA A 322 12.50 0.37 4.34
CA ALA A 322 12.31 1.56 5.18
C ALA A 322 13.53 1.82 6.09
N ALA A 323 14.09 0.76 6.68
CA ALA A 323 15.29 0.86 7.51
C ALA A 323 16.54 1.24 6.70
N SER A 324 16.73 0.66 5.51
CA SER A 324 17.81 1.03 4.59
C SER A 324 17.72 2.48 4.12
N LEU A 325 16.50 2.99 3.92
CA LEU A 325 16.21 4.39 3.61
C LEU A 325 16.33 5.31 4.83
N LYS A 326 16.53 4.75 6.03
CA LYS A 326 16.65 5.47 7.30
C LYS A 326 15.44 6.37 7.58
N LEU A 327 14.23 5.88 7.28
CA LEU A 327 12.99 6.66 7.47
C LEU A 327 12.79 7.04 8.94
N PRO A 328 12.42 8.30 9.26
CA PRO A 328 12.37 8.78 10.63
C PRO A 328 11.06 8.41 11.36
N LEU A 329 10.67 7.13 11.37
CA LEU A 329 9.49 6.62 12.09
C LEU A 329 9.73 5.24 12.71
N ASN A 330 8.87 4.84 13.64
CA ASN A 330 8.88 3.50 14.22
C ASN A 330 7.98 2.53 13.43
N ILE A 331 8.49 1.36 13.07
CA ILE A 331 7.73 0.30 12.40
C ILE A 331 7.91 -1.03 13.13
N ILE A 332 6.81 -1.73 13.37
CA ILE A 332 6.83 -3.11 13.89
C ILE A 332 6.28 -4.05 12.82
N GLY A 333 7.00 -5.13 12.51
CA GLY A 333 6.56 -6.19 11.62
C GLY A 333 6.20 -7.45 12.39
N LEU A 334 5.04 -8.04 12.13
CA LEU A 334 4.57 -9.27 12.75
C LEU A 334 4.23 -10.29 11.66
N ALA A 335 4.78 -11.50 11.74
CA ALA A 335 4.49 -12.57 10.79
C ALA A 335 4.33 -13.92 11.53
N PRO A 336 3.09 -14.40 11.75
CA PRO A 336 2.86 -15.78 12.14
C PRO A 336 3.24 -16.70 10.96
N LEU A 337 4.20 -17.60 11.18
CA LEU A 337 4.74 -18.48 10.15
C LEU A 337 4.53 -19.96 10.54
N CYS A 338 3.88 -20.71 9.66
CA CYS A 338 3.71 -22.17 9.75
C CYS A 338 3.48 -22.77 8.37
N GLU A 339 3.23 -24.07 8.31
CA GLU A 339 2.62 -24.72 7.15
C GLU A 339 1.15 -25.05 7.46
N ASN A 340 0.34 -25.17 6.41
CA ASN A 340 -1.01 -25.76 6.48
C ASN A 340 -1.00 -27.10 5.77
N MET A 341 -0.85 -28.17 6.57
CA MET A 341 -0.70 -29.55 6.10
C MET A 341 -1.79 -30.44 6.69
N LEU A 342 -1.90 -31.67 6.17
CA LEU A 342 -2.76 -32.71 6.71
C LEU A 342 -1.95 -33.81 7.42
N ASN A 343 -2.32 -34.09 8.66
CA ASN A 343 -1.87 -35.24 9.44
C ASN A 343 -3.00 -35.67 10.40
N GLY A 344 -2.77 -36.68 11.24
CA GLY A 344 -3.77 -37.15 12.21
C GLY A 344 -4.15 -36.15 13.32
N ARG A 345 -3.50 -34.98 13.39
CA ARG A 345 -3.72 -33.90 14.38
C ARG A 345 -4.22 -32.60 13.76
N ALA A 346 -4.37 -32.54 12.44
CA ALA A 346 -4.76 -31.34 11.71
C ALA A 346 -6.14 -30.83 12.15
N ASN A 347 -6.42 -29.56 11.85
CA ASN A 347 -7.78 -29.03 12.01
C ASN A 347 -8.77 -29.86 11.19
N LYS A 348 -9.96 -30.05 11.76
CA LYS A 348 -11.08 -30.74 11.12
C LYS A 348 -12.19 -29.72 10.85
N PRO A 349 -12.87 -29.80 9.69
CA PRO A 349 -14.10 -29.04 9.48
C PRO A 349 -15.08 -29.22 10.66
N GLY A 350 -15.53 -28.11 11.24
CA GLY A 350 -16.40 -28.05 12.42
C GLY A 350 -15.69 -27.92 13.76
N ASP A 351 -14.34 -28.00 13.81
CA ASP A 351 -13.59 -27.70 15.03
C ASP A 351 -13.87 -26.24 15.47
N VAL A 352 -13.97 -26.00 16.77
CA VAL A 352 -14.03 -24.65 17.34
C VAL A 352 -12.72 -24.34 18.04
N VAL A 353 -12.13 -23.20 17.69
CA VAL A 353 -10.85 -22.72 18.25
C VAL A 353 -11.02 -21.37 18.92
N THR A 354 -10.23 -21.09 19.95
CA THR A 354 -10.27 -19.81 20.67
C THR A 354 -9.09 -18.94 20.24
N ALA A 355 -9.37 -17.73 19.76
CA ALA A 355 -8.36 -16.74 19.42
C ALA A 355 -7.85 -16.01 20.68
N LYS A 356 -6.75 -15.28 20.55
CA LYS A 356 -6.07 -14.52 21.61
C LYS A 356 -6.98 -13.53 22.34
N ASN A 357 -7.98 -12.97 21.67
CA ASN A 357 -8.95 -12.05 22.30
C ASN A 357 -10.12 -12.75 22.98
N GLY A 358 -10.11 -14.09 23.06
CA GLY A 358 -11.16 -14.91 23.67
C GLY A 358 -12.33 -15.23 22.73
N LYS A 359 -12.41 -14.66 21.52
CA LYS A 359 -13.45 -15.03 20.55
C LYS A 359 -13.25 -16.46 20.07
N THR A 360 -14.36 -17.16 19.91
CA THR A 360 -14.41 -18.52 19.37
C THR A 360 -14.65 -18.49 17.86
N ILE A 361 -13.98 -19.38 17.12
CA ILE A 361 -14.06 -19.48 15.66
C ILE A 361 -14.40 -20.92 15.29
N GLN A 362 -15.52 -21.13 14.60
CA GLN A 362 -15.85 -22.37 13.93
C GLN A 362 -15.03 -22.48 12.64
N VAL A 363 -14.20 -23.51 12.54
CA VAL A 363 -13.33 -23.80 11.39
C VAL A 363 -14.08 -24.75 10.45
N ASP A 364 -14.91 -24.21 9.57
CA ASP A 364 -15.67 -25.02 8.60
C ASP A 364 -14.86 -25.39 7.35
N ASN A 365 -13.85 -24.58 7.02
CA ASN A 365 -12.93 -24.89 5.93
C ASN A 365 -11.48 -24.67 6.36
N THR A 366 -10.66 -25.72 6.36
CA THR A 366 -9.25 -25.63 6.78
C THR A 366 -8.34 -24.95 5.76
N ASP A 367 -8.84 -24.69 4.56
CA ASP A 367 -8.20 -23.89 3.49
C ASP A 367 -8.49 -22.38 3.64
N ALA A 368 -9.19 -22.01 4.72
CA ALA A 368 -9.35 -20.63 5.16
C ALA A 368 -8.53 -20.39 6.44
N GLU A 369 -7.28 -20.88 6.44
CA GLU A 369 -6.32 -20.84 7.54
C GLU A 369 -5.67 -19.47 7.73
N GLY A 370 -5.43 -18.73 6.63
CA GLY A 370 -4.70 -17.47 6.67
C GLY A 370 -5.38 -16.43 7.57
N ARG A 371 -6.71 -16.42 7.60
CA ARG A 371 -7.46 -15.53 8.49
C ARG A 371 -7.40 -15.98 9.96
N LEU A 372 -7.21 -17.28 10.23
CA LEU A 372 -7.04 -17.82 11.59
C LEU A 372 -5.70 -17.35 12.19
N ILE A 373 -4.60 -17.51 11.46
CA ILE A 373 -3.28 -17.07 11.94
C ILE A 373 -3.22 -15.54 12.09
N LEU A 374 -3.89 -14.80 11.19
CA LEU A 374 -3.98 -13.35 11.24
C LEU A 374 -4.85 -12.86 12.40
N ALA A 375 -5.88 -13.59 12.81
CA ALA A 375 -6.71 -13.21 13.95
C ALA A 375 -5.86 -12.98 15.21
N ASP A 376 -4.98 -13.93 15.54
CA ASP A 376 -4.10 -13.84 16.70
C ASP A 376 -3.02 -12.76 16.53
N ALA A 377 -2.44 -12.65 15.33
CA ALA A 377 -1.43 -11.64 15.05
C ALA A 377 -2.00 -10.21 15.10
N LEU A 378 -3.22 -9.99 14.60
CA LEU A 378 -3.93 -8.71 14.69
C LEU A 378 -4.30 -8.40 16.14
N CYS A 379 -4.70 -9.39 16.94
CA CYS A 379 -4.90 -9.19 18.38
C CYS A 379 -3.61 -8.74 19.07
N TYR A 380 -2.50 -9.42 18.78
CA TYR A 380 -1.19 -9.07 19.35
C TYR A 380 -0.69 -7.69 18.89
N ALA A 381 -0.96 -7.29 17.64
CA ALA A 381 -0.59 -5.97 17.13
C ALA A 381 -1.09 -4.80 18.00
N HIS A 382 -2.21 -4.97 18.71
CA HIS A 382 -2.76 -3.93 19.58
C HIS A 382 -1.95 -3.71 20.87
N SER A 383 -1.08 -4.65 21.29
CA SER A 383 -0.24 -4.46 22.48
C SER A 383 0.83 -3.37 22.31
N PHE A 384 1.06 -2.93 21.07
CA PHE A 384 2.04 -1.89 20.74
C PHE A 384 1.45 -0.48 20.64
N ASN A 385 0.16 -0.29 20.96
CA ASN A 385 -0.55 0.98 20.82
C ASN A 385 -0.28 1.68 19.46
N PRO A 386 -0.55 0.98 18.34
CA PRO A 386 -0.15 1.43 17.02
C PRO A 386 -0.91 2.68 16.57
N LYS A 387 -0.23 3.55 15.81
CA LYS A 387 -0.91 4.61 15.05
C LYS A 387 -1.83 4.02 14.00
N ALA A 388 -1.32 3.02 13.27
CA ALA A 388 -2.06 2.30 12.27
C ALA A 388 -1.57 0.86 12.12
N ILE A 389 -2.48 -0.03 11.71
CA ILE A 389 -2.18 -1.43 11.39
C ILE A 389 -2.42 -1.65 9.89
N VAL A 390 -1.43 -2.19 9.18
CA VAL A 390 -1.57 -2.61 7.78
C VAL A 390 -1.23 -4.08 7.69
N ASN A 391 -2.17 -4.95 7.31
CA ASN A 391 -1.89 -6.36 7.11
C ASN A 391 -1.94 -6.77 5.63
N ALA A 392 -1.02 -7.63 5.19
CA ALA A 392 -0.96 -8.16 3.83
C ALA A 392 -1.07 -9.69 3.84
N ALA A 393 -1.82 -10.24 2.89
CA ALA A 393 -2.01 -11.69 2.79
C ALA A 393 -2.43 -12.13 1.38
N THR A 394 -1.86 -13.24 0.91
CA THR A 394 -2.38 -14.05 -0.20
C THR A 394 -3.63 -14.79 0.30
N LEU A 395 -4.73 -14.05 0.51
CA LEU A 395 -5.79 -14.52 1.39
C LEU A 395 -6.89 -15.30 0.67
N THR A 396 -7.31 -14.83 -0.50
CA THR A 396 -8.47 -15.44 -1.18
C THR A 396 -8.30 -15.57 -2.69
N GLY A 397 -8.65 -16.74 -3.23
CA GLY A 397 -8.83 -16.89 -4.68
C GLY A 397 -9.95 -15.99 -5.23
N ALA A 398 -10.87 -15.52 -4.39
CA ALA A 398 -11.88 -14.55 -4.77
C ALA A 398 -11.29 -13.18 -5.16
N MET A 399 -10.14 -12.78 -4.60
CA MET A 399 -9.46 -11.54 -4.99
C MET A 399 -8.84 -11.65 -6.37
N ASP A 400 -8.22 -12.79 -6.68
CA ASP A 400 -7.71 -13.08 -8.03
C ASP A 400 -8.84 -13.04 -9.08
N VAL A 401 -10.00 -13.65 -8.79
CA VAL A 401 -11.17 -13.56 -9.68
C VAL A 401 -11.68 -12.12 -9.82
N ALA A 402 -11.61 -11.31 -8.76
CA ALA A 402 -12.16 -9.96 -8.76
C ALA A 402 -11.30 -8.95 -9.54
N LEU A 403 -9.98 -8.94 -9.32
CA LEU A 403 -9.06 -7.92 -9.84
C LEU A 403 -7.88 -8.49 -10.65
N GLY A 404 -7.66 -9.80 -10.62
CA GLY A 404 -6.48 -10.44 -11.17
C GLY A 404 -5.18 -9.80 -10.64
N SER A 405 -4.21 -9.64 -11.54
CA SER A 405 -2.92 -9.03 -11.23
C SER A 405 -2.88 -7.51 -11.45
N ALA A 406 -4.01 -6.87 -11.75
CA ALA A 406 -4.05 -5.44 -12.08
C ALA A 406 -3.70 -4.55 -10.87
N ALA A 407 -4.24 -4.89 -9.69
CA ALA A 407 -4.05 -4.13 -8.46
C ALA A 407 -4.24 -5.02 -7.22
N THR A 408 -3.61 -4.65 -6.10
CA THR A 408 -3.90 -5.23 -4.78
C THR A 408 -5.26 -4.74 -4.27
N GLY A 409 -6.10 -5.64 -3.74
CA GLY A 409 -7.36 -5.25 -3.12
C GLY A 409 -7.17 -4.75 -1.69
N VAL A 410 -7.65 -3.53 -1.40
CA VAL A 410 -7.50 -2.86 -0.10
C VAL A 410 -8.83 -2.68 0.59
N PHE A 411 -9.00 -3.30 1.75
CA PHE A 411 -10.11 -3.07 2.66
C PHE A 411 -9.63 -2.20 3.82
N THR A 412 -10.31 -1.10 4.12
CA THR A 412 -9.86 -0.20 5.20
C THR A 412 -11.03 0.48 5.88
N ASN A 413 -10.93 0.65 7.20
CA ASN A 413 -11.84 1.46 8.01
C ASN A 413 -11.45 2.95 8.04
N SER A 414 -10.37 3.33 7.35
CA SER A 414 -9.82 4.69 7.36
C SER A 414 -9.57 5.22 5.96
N ASP A 415 -10.16 6.39 5.67
CA ASP A 415 -9.89 7.14 4.44
C ASP A 415 -8.46 7.71 4.40
N TRP A 416 -7.87 8.01 5.56
CA TRP A 416 -6.46 8.44 5.64
C TRP A 416 -5.53 7.33 5.14
N LEU A 417 -5.70 6.08 5.60
CA LEU A 417 -4.91 4.95 5.10
C LEU A 417 -5.14 4.71 3.61
N TRP A 418 -6.40 4.79 3.15
CA TRP A 418 -6.72 4.64 1.73
C TRP A 418 -5.97 5.66 0.87
N ARG A 419 -6.00 6.95 1.26
CA ARG A 419 -5.34 8.03 0.51
C ARG A 419 -3.84 7.80 0.40
N HIS A 420 -3.17 7.48 1.51
CA HIS A 420 -1.72 7.26 1.53
C HIS A 420 -1.30 6.03 0.73
N LEU A 421 -2.01 4.91 0.87
CA LEU A 421 -1.74 3.70 0.08
C LEU A 421 -1.97 3.95 -1.41
N ARG A 422 -3.07 4.65 -1.76
CA ARG A 422 -3.35 5.03 -3.16
C ARG A 422 -2.24 5.93 -3.70
N GLN A 423 -1.86 6.99 -3.00
CA GLN A 423 -0.79 7.91 -3.41
C GLN A 423 0.53 7.17 -3.62
N ALA A 424 0.93 6.32 -2.67
CA ALA A 424 2.11 5.48 -2.80
C ALA A 424 2.04 4.56 -4.03
N SER A 425 0.87 4.01 -4.33
CA SER A 425 0.67 3.15 -5.50
C SER A 425 0.76 3.91 -6.83
N VAL A 426 0.33 5.18 -6.87
CA VAL A 426 0.47 6.03 -8.07
C VAL A 426 1.95 6.27 -8.38
N VAL A 427 2.75 6.57 -7.36
CA VAL A 427 4.19 6.86 -7.48
C VAL A 427 4.99 5.62 -7.91
N THR A 428 4.66 4.47 -7.33
CA THR A 428 5.39 3.22 -7.58
C THR A 428 4.89 2.46 -8.81
N GLY A 429 3.66 2.73 -9.27
CA GLY A 429 3.00 1.95 -10.32
C GLY A 429 2.47 0.59 -9.84
N ASP A 430 2.74 0.18 -8.60
CA ASP A 430 2.22 -1.06 -8.03
C ASP A 430 0.86 -0.81 -7.35
N ARG A 431 -0.15 -0.76 -8.22
CA ARG A 431 -1.50 -0.25 -7.95
C ARG A 431 -2.21 -0.94 -6.79
N VAL A 432 -3.05 -0.16 -6.12
CA VAL A 432 -4.04 -0.64 -5.15
C VAL A 432 -5.45 -0.23 -5.57
N TRP A 433 -6.45 -1.03 -5.18
CA TRP A 433 -7.86 -0.77 -5.46
C TRP A 433 -8.70 -0.96 -4.21
N ARG A 434 -9.62 -0.04 -3.92
CA ARG A 434 -10.42 -0.09 -2.70
C ARG A 434 -11.55 -1.11 -2.84
N MET A 435 -11.68 -1.96 -1.83
CA MET A 435 -12.73 -2.96 -1.70
C MET A 435 -13.63 -2.64 -0.49
N PRO A 436 -14.93 -3.02 -0.53
CA PRO A 436 -15.91 -2.59 0.47
C PRO A 436 -15.79 -3.35 1.79
N LEU A 437 -15.86 -2.64 2.91
CA LEU A 437 -15.84 -3.20 4.28
C LEU A 437 -17.20 -2.98 4.99
N PHE A 438 -18.25 -3.57 4.43
CA PHE A 438 -19.64 -3.36 4.87
C PHE A 438 -20.10 -4.36 5.93
N HIS A 439 -21.00 -3.91 6.81
CA HIS A 439 -21.67 -4.77 7.80
C HIS A 439 -22.46 -5.92 7.16
N HIS A 440 -22.88 -5.77 5.90
CA HIS A 440 -23.47 -6.85 5.10
C HIS A 440 -22.60 -8.11 5.08
N TYR A 441 -21.27 -7.96 4.96
CA TYR A 441 -20.34 -9.09 4.93
C TYR A 441 -20.02 -9.60 6.34
N THR A 442 -19.98 -8.72 7.35
CA THR A 442 -19.81 -9.11 8.76
C THR A 442 -20.90 -10.08 9.21
N ARG A 443 -22.18 -9.79 8.90
CA ARG A 443 -23.30 -10.69 9.26
C ARG A 443 -23.10 -12.12 8.75
N GLN A 444 -22.51 -12.28 7.55
CA GLN A 444 -22.30 -13.58 6.95
C GLN A 444 -21.25 -14.45 7.64
N VAL A 445 -20.39 -13.86 8.47
CA VAL A 445 -19.35 -14.57 9.23
C VAL A 445 -19.64 -14.62 10.73
N THR A 446 -20.47 -13.72 11.27
CA THR A 446 -20.88 -13.72 12.69
C THR A 446 -22.12 -14.57 12.97
N GLU A 447 -22.96 -14.85 11.96
CA GLU A 447 -24.08 -15.80 12.08
C GLU A 447 -23.55 -17.24 12.02
N SER A 448 -22.73 -17.62 12.99
CA SER A 448 -22.12 -18.94 13.11
C SER A 448 -22.97 -19.88 13.96
N GLN A 449 -22.91 -21.18 13.69
CA GLN A 449 -23.75 -22.19 14.35
C GLN A 449 -23.20 -22.59 15.72
N LEU A 450 -21.85 -22.66 15.85
CA LEU A 450 -21.18 -23.26 17.01
C LEU A 450 -20.34 -22.27 17.82
N ALA A 451 -20.03 -21.09 17.28
CA ALA A 451 -19.03 -20.17 17.82
C ALA A 451 -19.43 -18.71 17.57
N ASP A 452 -18.63 -17.75 18.05
CA ASP A 452 -18.86 -16.32 17.80
C ASP A 452 -18.71 -15.96 16.32
N LEU A 453 -17.84 -16.69 15.61
CA LEU A 453 -17.49 -16.47 14.21
C LEU A 453 -17.40 -17.80 13.45
N ASN A 454 -17.62 -17.75 12.14
CA ASN A 454 -17.28 -18.82 11.21
C ASN A 454 -16.12 -18.35 10.32
N ASN A 455 -15.14 -19.22 10.08
CA ASN A 455 -13.98 -18.86 9.26
C ASN A 455 -14.30 -18.79 7.76
N ILE A 456 -15.50 -19.16 7.33
CA ILE A 456 -16.02 -18.87 5.98
C ILE A 456 -17.35 -18.11 6.08
N GLY A 457 -17.71 -17.40 5.00
CA GLY A 457 -19.03 -16.79 4.91
C GLY A 457 -20.10 -17.85 4.64
N LYS A 458 -21.34 -17.55 5.06
CA LYS A 458 -22.53 -18.37 4.77
C LYS A 458 -22.75 -18.69 3.29
N TYR A 459 -22.25 -17.83 2.39
CA TYR A 459 -22.35 -17.98 0.94
C TYR A 459 -20.97 -17.88 0.29
N ARG A 460 -20.84 -18.42 -0.93
CA ARG A 460 -19.63 -18.29 -1.74
C ARG A 460 -19.38 -16.86 -2.24
N SER A 461 -20.45 -16.07 -2.42
CA SER A 461 -20.39 -14.72 -2.97
C SER A 461 -19.67 -13.75 -2.05
N GLY A 462 -18.83 -12.88 -2.61
CA GLY A 462 -18.10 -11.87 -1.82
C GLY A 462 -17.01 -12.47 -0.92
N GLY A 463 -16.37 -13.58 -1.33
CA GLY A 463 -15.37 -14.30 -0.53
C GLY A 463 -14.22 -13.42 0.01
N ALA A 464 -13.71 -12.48 -0.78
CA ALA A 464 -12.70 -11.53 -0.31
C ALA A 464 -13.26 -10.55 0.74
N CYS A 465 -14.48 -10.08 0.54
CA CYS A 465 -15.15 -9.15 1.46
C CYS A 465 -15.52 -9.81 2.79
N THR A 466 -15.97 -11.06 2.78
CA THR A 466 -16.26 -11.83 4.00
C THR A 466 -14.98 -12.20 4.75
N ALA A 467 -13.88 -12.50 4.04
CA ALA A 467 -12.57 -12.68 4.67
C ALA A 467 -12.08 -11.39 5.37
N ALA A 468 -12.19 -10.24 4.70
CA ALA A 468 -11.88 -8.95 5.30
C ALA A 468 -12.80 -8.63 6.50
N ALA A 469 -14.09 -8.96 6.40
CA ALA A 469 -15.03 -8.79 7.50
C ALA A 469 -14.70 -9.69 8.70
N PHE A 470 -14.25 -10.93 8.48
CA PHE A 470 -13.73 -11.79 9.53
C PHE A 470 -12.52 -11.16 10.23
N LEU A 471 -11.54 -10.65 9.48
CA LEU A 471 -10.35 -10.01 10.06
C LEU A 471 -10.72 -8.77 10.91
N ARG A 472 -11.72 -7.99 10.47
CA ARG A 472 -12.20 -6.80 11.19
C ARG A 472 -12.63 -7.12 12.63
N GLU A 473 -13.12 -8.31 12.89
CA GLU A 473 -13.58 -8.74 14.22
C GLU A 473 -12.45 -8.87 15.26
N PHE A 474 -11.20 -8.81 14.82
CA PHE A 474 -9.99 -8.84 15.64
C PHE A 474 -9.28 -7.47 15.70
N VAL A 475 -9.91 -6.43 15.18
CA VAL A 475 -9.33 -5.08 15.05
C VAL A 475 -10.16 -4.04 15.80
N LYS A 476 -9.48 -3.19 16.57
CA LYS A 476 -10.06 -2.07 17.31
C LYS A 476 -9.47 -0.71 16.92
N VAL A 477 -8.28 -0.67 16.33
CA VAL A 477 -7.61 0.57 15.94
C VAL A 477 -8.43 1.36 14.89
N PRO A 478 -8.50 2.70 14.96
CA PRO A 478 -9.23 3.51 13.99
C PRO A 478 -8.61 3.51 12.59
N HIS A 479 -7.31 3.20 12.48
CA HIS A 479 -6.58 3.14 11.22
C HIS A 479 -6.09 1.72 10.96
N TRP A 480 -6.92 0.92 10.29
CA TRP A 480 -6.57 -0.41 9.83
C TRP A 480 -6.85 -0.61 8.34
N ALA A 481 -5.88 -1.18 7.63
CA ALA A 481 -6.02 -1.64 6.26
C ALA A 481 -5.59 -3.10 6.10
N HIS A 482 -6.39 -3.88 5.39
CA HIS A 482 -6.07 -5.20 4.89
C HIS A 482 -5.83 -5.15 3.38
N LEU A 483 -4.67 -5.66 2.96
CA LEU A 483 -4.28 -5.88 1.58
C LEU A 483 -4.43 -7.37 1.25
N ASP A 484 -5.40 -7.72 0.41
CA ASP A 484 -5.46 -9.06 -0.21
C ASP A 484 -4.64 -9.04 -1.50
N ILE A 485 -3.53 -9.76 -1.48
CA ILE A 485 -2.50 -9.75 -2.53
C ILE A 485 -2.51 -11.05 -3.35
N ALA A 486 -3.52 -11.91 -3.20
CA ALA A 486 -3.59 -13.19 -3.90
C ALA A 486 -3.49 -13.04 -5.44
N GLY A 487 -4.21 -12.07 -6.02
CA GLY A 487 -4.19 -11.84 -7.47
C GLY A 487 -2.87 -11.27 -8.01
N VAL A 488 -2.06 -10.63 -7.16
CA VAL A 488 -0.75 -10.07 -7.52
C VAL A 488 0.42 -10.94 -7.06
N MET A 489 0.16 -12.18 -6.62
CA MET A 489 1.19 -13.10 -6.12
C MET A 489 2.25 -13.43 -7.19
N SER A 490 1.81 -13.62 -8.44
CA SER A 490 2.67 -13.98 -9.56
C SER A 490 2.57 -12.98 -10.71
N ASN A 491 3.55 -13.03 -11.60
CA ASN A 491 3.61 -12.30 -12.85
C ASN A 491 3.91 -13.28 -13.99
N LYS A 492 3.26 -13.09 -15.13
CA LYS A 492 3.58 -13.76 -16.40
C LYS A 492 4.29 -12.76 -17.31
N ASP A 493 3.56 -11.72 -17.70
CA ASP A 493 3.97 -10.66 -18.62
C ASP A 493 3.23 -9.33 -18.39
N GLU A 494 2.31 -9.29 -17.41
CA GLU A 494 1.44 -8.15 -17.12
C GLU A 494 2.24 -6.93 -16.64
N VAL A 495 3.31 -7.15 -15.87
CA VAL A 495 4.27 -6.13 -15.44
C VAL A 495 5.56 -6.27 -16.26
N PRO A 496 5.84 -5.38 -17.24
CA PRO A 496 6.92 -5.58 -18.22
C PRO A 496 8.34 -5.65 -17.65
N TYR A 497 8.55 -5.04 -16.48
CA TYR A 497 9.81 -5.03 -15.76
C TYR A 497 9.96 -6.18 -14.75
N LEU A 498 9.01 -7.10 -14.68
CA LEU A 498 9.13 -8.36 -13.94
C LEU A 498 9.21 -9.54 -14.92
N ARG A 499 10.13 -10.46 -14.67
CA ARG A 499 10.13 -11.77 -15.36
C ARG A 499 8.98 -12.63 -14.84
N LYS A 500 8.64 -13.68 -15.59
CA LYS A 500 7.71 -14.71 -15.13
C LYS A 500 8.17 -15.31 -13.79
N GLY A 501 7.26 -15.40 -12.82
CA GLY A 501 7.54 -15.91 -11.48
C GLY A 501 6.73 -15.18 -10.40
N MET A 502 7.13 -15.33 -9.15
CA MET A 502 6.56 -14.58 -8.03
C MET A 502 6.93 -13.10 -8.13
N ALA A 503 5.95 -12.24 -7.85
CA ALA A 503 6.04 -10.82 -8.16
C ALA A 503 6.55 -9.98 -6.99
N GLY A 504 6.42 -10.45 -5.74
CA GLY A 504 6.81 -9.70 -4.53
C GLY A 504 6.03 -8.39 -4.35
N ARG A 505 4.82 -8.32 -4.93
CA ARG A 505 3.96 -7.13 -4.89
C ARG A 505 3.07 -7.17 -3.64
N PRO A 506 2.79 -6.03 -2.97
CA PRO A 506 3.13 -4.66 -3.35
C PRO A 506 4.24 -4.02 -2.49
N THR A 507 5.42 -4.67 -2.38
CA THR A 507 6.51 -4.24 -1.49
C THR A 507 6.92 -2.77 -1.67
N ARG A 508 7.08 -2.30 -2.91
CA ARG A 508 7.45 -0.90 -3.19
C ARG A 508 6.39 0.08 -2.71
N THR A 509 5.10 -0.23 -2.88
CA THR A 509 4.00 0.59 -2.39
C THR A 509 4.00 0.68 -0.87
N LEU A 510 4.26 -0.41 -0.15
CA LEU A 510 4.35 -0.41 1.32
C LEU A 510 5.52 0.44 1.84
N ALA A 511 6.70 0.33 1.20
CA ALA A 511 7.85 1.15 1.55
C ALA A 511 7.61 2.64 1.23
N CYS A 512 6.99 2.94 0.09
CA CYS A 512 6.63 4.30 -0.29
C CYS A 512 5.56 4.88 0.65
N PHE A 513 4.57 4.08 1.04
CA PHE A 513 3.57 4.44 2.05
C PHE A 513 4.24 4.84 3.38
N ALA A 514 5.17 4.04 3.90
CA ALA A 514 5.91 4.40 5.11
C ALA A 514 6.70 5.70 4.93
N SER A 515 7.31 5.92 3.76
CA SER A 515 8.00 7.17 3.43
C SER A 515 7.06 8.37 3.41
N LEU A 516 5.85 8.26 2.85
CA LEU A 516 4.87 9.35 2.83
C LEU A 516 4.39 9.68 4.25
N VAL A 517 4.03 8.65 5.03
CA VAL A 517 3.62 8.85 6.43
C VAL A 517 4.74 9.52 7.25
N SER A 518 6.01 9.18 7.00
CA SER A 518 7.15 9.83 7.66
C SER A 518 7.27 11.32 7.38
N GLN A 519 6.80 11.78 6.21
CA GLN A 519 6.87 13.18 5.80
C GLN A 519 5.79 14.02 6.47
N ASP A 520 4.59 13.45 6.69
CA ASP A 520 3.52 14.12 7.46
C ASP A 520 4.00 14.51 8.86
N TYR A 521 4.83 13.65 9.49
CA TYR A 521 5.43 13.92 10.80
C TYR A 521 6.43 15.07 10.78
N VAL A 522 7.24 15.18 9.72
CA VAL A 522 8.21 16.27 9.58
C VAL A 522 7.50 17.60 9.29
N ASN A 523 6.39 17.54 8.54
CA ASN A 523 5.66 18.72 8.08
C ASN A 523 4.51 19.16 9.00
N GLY A 524 4.27 18.45 10.11
CA GLY A 524 3.26 18.83 11.12
C GLY A 524 1.82 18.86 10.60
N THR A 525 1.45 17.96 9.69
CA THR A 525 0.22 18.04 8.87
C THR A 525 -1.06 17.58 9.60
N ASP A 526 -1.10 17.65 10.93
CA ASP A 526 -2.30 17.42 11.74
C ASP A 526 -3.45 18.39 11.39
N GLN A 527 -3.18 19.54 10.74
CA GLN A 527 -4.21 20.52 10.40
C GLN A 527 -5.17 20.05 9.31
N GLU A 528 -4.70 19.28 8.33
CA GLU A 528 -5.57 18.75 7.27
C GLU A 528 -6.41 17.58 7.79
N GLU A 529 -5.86 16.79 8.73
CA GLU A 529 -6.58 15.74 9.45
C GLU A 529 -7.70 16.31 10.33
N ILE A 530 -7.42 17.38 11.08
CA ILE A 530 -8.44 18.12 11.85
C ILE A 530 -9.50 18.69 10.91
N ARG A 531 -9.10 19.34 9.80
CA ARG A 531 -10.04 19.95 8.86
C ARG A 531 -10.96 18.91 8.21
N THR A 532 -10.39 17.82 7.70
CA THR A 532 -11.16 16.76 7.04
C THR A 532 -12.07 16.03 8.04
N GLY A 533 -11.59 15.81 9.27
CA GLY A 533 -12.39 15.22 10.36
C GLY A 533 -13.55 16.13 10.77
N VAL A 534 -13.33 17.44 10.87
CA VAL A 534 -14.36 18.43 11.16
C VAL A 534 -15.38 18.50 10.01
N GLU A 535 -14.95 18.53 8.76
CA GLU A 535 -15.85 18.54 7.59
C GLU A 535 -16.71 17.27 7.52
N GLN A 536 -16.16 16.09 7.83
CA GLN A 536 -16.93 14.84 7.90
C GLN A 536 -17.95 14.82 9.05
N CYS A 537 -17.58 15.35 10.22
CA CYS A 537 -18.51 15.50 11.34
C CYS A 537 -19.64 16.48 11.01
N ILE A 538 -19.34 17.60 10.36
CA ILE A 538 -20.33 18.56 9.88
C ILE A 538 -21.28 17.89 8.89
N GLN A 539 -20.77 17.13 7.91
CA GLN A 539 -21.60 16.47 6.92
C GLN A 539 -22.55 15.43 7.55
N LYS A 540 -22.05 14.62 8.49
CA LYS A 540 -22.90 13.67 9.24
C LYS A 540 -23.99 14.37 10.04
N PHE A 541 -23.65 15.49 10.68
CA PHE A 541 -24.64 16.26 11.43
C PHE A 541 -25.70 16.86 10.50
N LEU A 542 -25.30 17.39 9.35
CA LEU A 542 -26.21 17.92 8.33
C LEU A 542 -27.13 16.82 7.76
N ASP A 543 -26.62 15.61 7.53
CA ASP A 543 -27.42 14.51 7.01
C ASP A 543 -28.46 14.02 8.04
N VAL A 544 -28.08 13.93 9.32
CA VAL A 544 -29.01 13.62 10.42
C VAL A 544 -30.06 14.73 10.57
N ALA A 545 -29.66 15.99 10.49
CA ALA A 545 -30.56 17.13 10.55
C ALA A 545 -31.59 17.10 9.39
N ARG A 546 -31.13 16.85 8.15
CA ARG A 546 -32.01 16.72 6.98
C ARG A 546 -32.99 15.56 7.09
N GLN A 547 -32.53 14.38 7.55
CA GLN A 547 -33.41 13.23 7.77
C GLN A 547 -34.48 13.53 8.82
N THR A 548 -34.09 14.20 9.89
CA THR A 548 -35.00 14.60 10.97
C THR A 548 -36.01 15.63 10.46
N GLU A 549 -35.57 16.63 9.70
CA GLU A 549 -36.42 17.64 9.07
C GLU A 549 -37.42 17.00 8.10
N CYS A 550 -36.98 16.11 7.21
CA CYS A 550 -37.88 15.38 6.31
C CYS A 550 -38.94 14.57 7.07
N PHE A 551 -38.55 13.89 8.15
CA PHE A 551 -39.48 13.15 9.00
C PHE A 551 -40.55 14.07 9.60
N PHE A 552 -40.15 15.20 10.19
CA PHE A 552 -41.08 16.15 10.78
C PHE A 552 -41.97 16.81 9.72
N LEU A 553 -41.44 17.21 8.56
CA LEU A 553 -42.22 17.76 7.46
C LEU A 553 -43.27 16.76 6.96
N GLN A 554 -42.91 15.46 6.86
CA GLN A 554 -43.85 14.42 6.47
C GLN A 554 -44.98 14.26 7.50
N LYS A 555 -44.66 14.31 8.80
CA LYS A 555 -45.67 14.28 9.87
C LYS A 555 -46.52 15.54 9.92
N ARG A 556 -45.92 16.70 9.67
CA ARG A 556 -46.60 18.01 9.63
C ARG A 556 -47.57 18.09 8.46
N LEU A 557 -47.21 17.54 7.30
CA LEU A 557 -48.12 17.41 6.15
C LEU A 557 -49.34 16.53 6.49
N GLN A 558 -49.13 15.41 7.18
CA GLN A 558 -50.23 14.56 7.66
C GLN A 558 -51.15 15.32 8.63
N LEU A 559 -50.57 16.09 9.56
CA LEU A 559 -51.31 16.94 10.51
C LEU A 559 -52.06 18.07 9.82
N ALA A 560 -51.49 18.71 8.80
CA ALA A 560 -52.12 19.82 8.07
C ALA A 560 -53.39 19.38 7.33
N VAL A 561 -53.43 18.13 6.84
CA VAL A 561 -54.63 17.55 6.22
C VAL A 561 -55.73 17.27 7.26
N GLN A 562 -55.35 16.86 8.47
CA GLN A 562 -56.32 16.44 9.49
C GLN A 562 -56.79 17.58 10.41
N LYS A 563 -55.92 18.54 10.72
CA LYS A 563 -56.14 19.64 11.70
C LYS A 563 -55.41 20.92 11.26
N PRO A 564 -55.82 21.56 10.15
CA PRO A 564 -55.12 22.71 9.59
C PRO A 564 -55.00 23.90 10.55
N GLU A 565 -56.00 24.13 11.40
CA GLU A 565 -56.01 25.27 12.33
C GLU A 565 -54.94 25.16 13.44
N GLN A 566 -54.60 23.95 13.87
CA GLN A 566 -53.54 23.74 14.86
C GLN A 566 -52.16 24.02 14.26
N VAL A 567 -51.93 23.58 13.02
CA VAL A 567 -50.67 23.83 12.30
C VAL A 567 -50.44 25.32 12.08
N ILE A 568 -51.48 26.07 11.68
CA ILE A 568 -51.39 27.53 11.50
C ILE A 568 -51.05 28.24 12.82
N LYS A 569 -51.66 27.81 13.94
CA LYS A 569 -51.39 28.41 15.25
C LYS A 569 -49.95 28.16 15.72
N GLU A 570 -49.42 26.97 15.47
CA GLU A 570 -48.02 26.64 15.76
C GLU A 570 -47.07 27.44 14.85
N ASP A 571 -47.31 27.48 13.54
CA ASP A 571 -46.49 28.24 12.59
C ASP A 571 -46.44 29.74 12.94
N VAL A 572 -47.58 30.33 13.34
CA VAL A 572 -47.63 31.73 13.80
C VAL A 572 -46.82 31.92 15.08
N SER A 573 -46.85 30.96 16.00
CA SER A 573 -46.05 31.01 17.23
C SER A 573 -44.55 30.89 16.94
N GLU A 574 -44.17 29.99 16.02
CA GLU A 574 -42.78 29.77 15.63
C GLU A 574 -42.22 30.99 14.89
N LEU A 575 -43.00 31.56 13.96
CA LEU A 575 -42.64 32.81 13.28
C LEU A 575 -42.46 33.98 14.26
N LYS A 576 -43.31 34.10 15.28
CA LYS A 576 -43.15 35.12 16.33
C LYS A 576 -41.85 34.93 17.12
N ASN A 577 -41.55 33.69 17.51
CA ASN A 577 -40.31 33.38 18.23
C ASN A 577 -39.06 33.66 17.37
N GLU A 578 -39.09 33.30 16.09
CA GLU A 578 -37.98 33.55 15.17
C GLU A 578 -37.80 35.04 14.88
N LEU A 579 -38.90 35.79 14.77
CA LEU A 579 -38.86 37.25 14.65
C LEU A 579 -38.17 37.87 15.88
N GLN A 580 -38.56 37.44 17.08
CA GLN A 580 -37.97 37.91 18.35
C GLN A 580 -36.48 37.56 18.45
N ARG A 581 -36.09 36.36 17.99
CA ARG A 581 -34.69 35.93 17.93
C ARG A 581 -33.87 36.81 16.97
N LYS A 582 -34.40 37.08 15.77
CA LYS A 582 -33.74 37.96 14.80
C LYS A 582 -33.62 39.38 15.30
N GLU A 583 -34.62 39.88 16.00
CA GLU A 583 -34.59 41.20 16.64
C GLU A 583 -33.50 41.29 17.71
N ALA A 584 -33.36 40.27 18.56
CA ALA A 584 -32.25 40.18 19.51
C ALA A 584 -30.87 40.13 18.82
N LEU A 585 -30.77 39.42 17.68
CA LEU A 585 -29.54 39.37 16.88
C LEU A 585 -29.19 40.74 16.29
N ILE A 586 -30.19 41.45 15.73
CA ILE A 586 -30.05 42.80 15.22
C ILE A 586 -29.58 43.75 16.33
N GLN A 587 -30.19 43.68 17.53
CA GLN A 587 -29.75 44.49 18.67
C GLN A 587 -28.30 44.21 19.07
N LYS A 588 -27.87 42.95 19.04
CA LYS A 588 -26.48 42.56 19.29
C LYS A 588 -25.51 43.09 18.22
N HIS A 589 -25.94 43.12 16.96
CA HIS A 589 -25.13 43.72 15.89
C HIS A 589 -25.09 45.25 15.99
N LEU A 590 -26.21 45.89 16.33
CA LEU A 590 -26.28 47.33 16.58
C LEU A 590 -25.45 47.76 17.79
N SER A 591 -25.36 46.94 18.85
CA SER A 591 -24.49 47.22 19.99
C SER A 591 -23.01 47.09 19.62
N LYS A 592 -22.66 46.08 18.81
CA LYS A 592 -21.31 45.97 18.23
C LYS A 592 -20.98 47.14 17.31
N LEU A 593 -21.91 47.54 16.45
CA LEU A 593 -21.73 48.69 15.56
C LEU A 593 -21.54 49.98 16.35
N ARG A 594 -22.32 50.20 17.42
CA ARG A 594 -22.12 51.33 18.33
C ARG A 594 -20.76 51.29 19.03
N HIS A 595 -20.34 50.12 19.49
CA HIS A 595 -19.01 49.95 20.06
C HIS A 595 -17.91 50.29 19.05
N TRP A 596 -18.02 49.83 17.81
CA TRP A 596 -17.08 50.17 16.74
C TRP A 596 -17.14 51.64 16.31
N GLN A 597 -18.31 52.26 16.31
CA GLN A 597 -18.46 53.71 16.13
C GLN A 597 -17.72 54.49 17.21
N GLN A 598 -17.82 54.05 18.46
CA GLN A 598 -17.13 54.67 19.59
C GLN A 598 -15.62 54.49 19.50
N VAL A 599 -15.14 53.30 19.11
CA VAL A 599 -13.73 53.05 18.78
C VAL A 599 -13.25 53.93 17.62
N LEU A 600 -14.10 54.19 16.62
CA LEU A 600 -13.78 55.07 15.48
C LEU A 600 -13.78 56.56 15.87
N GLU A 601 -14.65 56.99 16.79
CA GLU A 601 -14.66 58.33 17.36
C GLU A 601 -13.42 58.59 18.23
N ASP A 602 -12.96 57.58 19.00
CA ASP A 602 -11.73 57.63 19.80
C ASP A 602 -10.45 57.75 18.94
N ILE A 603 -10.52 57.40 17.65
CA ILE A 603 -9.40 57.48 16.68
C ILE A 603 -9.36 58.85 15.94
N ASN A 604 -10.21 59.80 16.30
CA ASN A 604 -10.25 61.19 15.80
C ASN A 604 -10.36 61.33 14.27
N VAL A 605 -11.46 60.82 13.71
CA VAL A 605 -11.99 61.31 12.44
C VAL A 605 -13.27 62.10 12.74
N GLN A 606 -13.20 63.42 12.59
CA GLN A 606 -14.33 64.34 12.76
C GLN A 606 -15.58 63.85 11.97
N PRO A 607 -16.78 63.87 12.57
CA PRO A 607 -17.99 63.32 11.96
C PRO A 607 -18.59 64.28 10.94
N LYS A 608 -18.92 63.78 9.74
CA LYS A 608 -20.01 64.39 8.95
C LYS A 608 -21.33 63.93 9.58
N LYS A 609 -22.08 64.90 10.12
CA LYS A 609 -23.42 64.77 10.72
C LYS A 609 -24.29 63.72 9.99
N SER A 610 -24.71 62.69 10.73
CA SER A 610 -25.82 61.82 10.34
C SER A 610 -27.14 62.52 10.66
N THR A 611 -27.93 62.80 9.63
CA THR A 611 -29.37 63.06 9.74
C THR A 611 -30.10 61.79 10.16
N ASP A 612 -30.98 61.95 11.14
CA ASP A 612 -32.03 61.05 11.65
C ASP A 612 -32.12 59.64 11.05
N LEU A 613 -31.80 58.64 11.85
CA LEU A 613 -32.29 57.28 11.64
C LEU A 613 -33.63 57.14 12.37
N ALA A 614 -34.67 57.15 11.54
CA ALA A 614 -36.08 57.05 11.85
C ALA A 614 -36.47 55.81 12.67
N GLN A 615 -37.63 55.94 13.30
CA GLN A 615 -38.37 54.97 14.10
C GLN A 615 -38.31 53.54 13.55
N GLY A 616 -38.14 52.56 14.46
CA GLY A 616 -38.00 51.15 14.12
C GLY A 616 -39.23 50.54 13.39
N PRO A 617 -39.05 49.40 12.71
CA PRO A 617 -40.06 48.77 11.85
C PRO A 617 -41.40 48.44 12.53
N LEU A 618 -41.40 48.25 13.86
CA LEU A 618 -42.60 47.98 14.66
C LEU A 618 -43.58 49.17 14.69
N ALA A 619 -43.08 50.40 14.71
CA ALA A 619 -43.94 51.60 14.69
C ALA A 619 -44.66 51.79 13.35
N TYR A 620 -44.04 51.33 12.25
CA TYR A 620 -44.61 51.39 10.91
C TYR A 620 -45.74 50.34 10.71
N LEU A 621 -45.61 49.18 11.36
CA LEU A 621 -46.60 48.10 11.29
C LEU A 621 -47.83 48.37 12.17
N GLU A 622 -47.67 49.03 13.31
CA GLU A 622 -48.81 49.47 14.14
C GLU A 622 -49.63 50.58 13.46
N GLN A 623 -49.00 51.48 12.69
CA GLN A 623 -49.72 52.45 11.86
C GLN A 623 -50.44 51.80 10.66
N ALA A 624 -49.88 50.73 10.08
CA ALA A 624 -50.49 50.02 8.97
C ALA A 624 -51.71 49.19 9.39
N SER A 625 -51.76 48.65 10.62
CA SER A 625 -52.91 47.88 11.11
C SER A 625 -54.13 48.74 11.47
N ALA A 626 -53.94 50.06 11.70
CA ALA A 626 -55.03 50.98 12.02
C ALA A 626 -55.88 51.40 10.79
N ASN A 627 -55.42 51.10 9.57
CA ASN A 627 -56.06 51.54 8.31
C ASN A 627 -56.68 50.40 7.49
N ILE A 628 -57.11 49.31 8.13
CA ILE A 628 -57.83 48.22 7.45
C ILE A 628 -59.35 48.49 7.53
N PRO A 629 -60.04 48.86 6.42
CA PRO A 629 -61.48 49.06 6.42
C PRO A 629 -62.24 47.73 6.60
N ALA A 630 -63.34 47.77 7.36
CA ALA A 630 -64.20 46.63 7.63
C ALA A 630 -64.84 46.06 6.35
N PRO A 631 -65.04 44.73 6.25
CA PRO A 631 -65.61 44.10 5.06
C PRO A 631 -67.06 44.53 4.84
N LEU A 632 -67.34 44.97 3.60
CA LEU A 632 -68.66 45.23 3.05
C LEU A 632 -69.54 43.97 3.11
N LYS A 633 -70.78 44.14 3.58
CA LYS A 633 -71.85 43.15 3.38
C LYS A 633 -72.07 42.94 1.88
N GLN A 634 -72.14 41.68 1.45
CA GLN A 634 -72.74 41.32 0.16
C GLN A 634 -73.91 40.36 0.38
N THR A 635 -74.99 40.71 -0.33
CA THR A 635 -76.17 39.93 -0.73
C THR A 635 -75.83 38.67 -1.49
#